data_AF-A0A0L9UCA9-F1
#
_entry.id   AF-A0A0L9UCA9-F1
#
_cell.length_a   1.000
_cell.length_b   1.000
_cell.length_c   1.000
_cell.angle_alpha   90.00
_cell.angle_beta   90.00
_cell.angle_gamma   90.00
#
_symmetry.space_group_name_H-M   'P 1'
#
loop_
_entity.id
_entity.type
_entity.pdbx_description
1 polymer ?
#
loop_
_entity_poly.entity_id
_entity_poly.type
_entity_poly.pdbx_seq_one_letter_code
_entity_poly.pdbx_strand_id
1 'polypeptide(L)'
;MAICFCNRAAAHQALGQIADAIADCSVAIALDGSYAKAISRRATLLEMVRDYEQASCDLKRLIAVLETQSNERDKQSDSPNGSKGVKESRQARQRLLSVEDQAKKGTPLDVYLILGIKSADTATDIKKAYHKAALRHHPDKAGQLLARNEVGDDGQVWKEISQEVYKDADKLFKMIGEAYAVLSDPAKRSEYDLEEDIRKACKLNNRGGTSRRSSDAYGFGRPCDGYKSPSDRNSNRRNGRDHWKTYGHSYSRW
;
A
#
# COMPACT_ATOMS: atom_id res chain seq x y z
N MET A 1 10.07 -16.78 -13.65
CA MET A 1 8.86 -16.06 -14.14
C MET A 1 8.30 -15.07 -13.12
N ALA A 2 8.18 -15.41 -11.83
CA ALA A 2 7.59 -14.54 -10.79
C ALA A 2 8.18 -13.11 -10.71
N ILE A 3 9.49 -12.95 -10.86
CA ILE A 3 10.17 -11.63 -10.82
C ILE A 3 9.65 -10.69 -11.92
N CYS A 4 9.46 -11.18 -13.14
CA CYS A 4 8.98 -10.38 -14.27
C CYS A 4 7.57 -9.84 -14.01
N PHE A 5 6.68 -10.68 -13.46
CA PHE A 5 5.33 -10.26 -13.08
C PHE A 5 5.36 -9.23 -11.94
N CYS A 6 6.21 -9.39 -10.92
CA CYS A 6 6.33 -8.41 -9.84
C CYS A 6 6.88 -7.05 -10.32
N ASN A 7 7.83 -7.05 -11.26
CA ASN A 7 8.33 -5.83 -11.89
C ASN A 7 7.25 -5.17 -12.76
N ARG A 8 6.48 -5.97 -13.52
CA ARG A 8 5.34 -5.48 -14.31
C ARG A 8 4.25 -4.88 -13.42
N ALA A 9 3.93 -5.52 -12.29
CA ALA A 9 3.01 -5.01 -11.29
C ALA A 9 3.47 -3.66 -10.74
N ALA A 10 4.77 -3.48 -10.50
CA ALA A 10 5.32 -2.18 -10.05
C ALA A 10 5.10 -1.08 -11.10
N ALA A 11 5.24 -1.40 -12.39
CA ALA A 11 4.96 -0.46 -13.47
C ALA A 11 3.46 -0.12 -13.55
N HIS A 12 2.57 -1.13 -13.48
CA HIS A 12 1.12 -0.90 -13.45
C HIS A 12 0.68 -0.07 -12.24
N GLN A 13 1.26 -0.31 -11.07
CA GLN A 13 1.03 0.49 -9.87
C GLN A 13 1.42 1.96 -10.10
N ALA A 14 2.56 2.23 -10.73
CA ALA A 14 2.99 3.59 -11.05
C ALA A 14 2.07 4.28 -12.08
N LEU A 15 1.43 3.50 -12.96
CA LEU A 15 0.44 3.96 -13.93
C LEU A 15 -0.98 4.13 -13.33
N GLY A 16 -1.19 3.77 -12.06
CA GLY A 16 -2.51 3.80 -11.42
C GLY A 16 -3.44 2.65 -11.86
N GLN A 17 -2.94 1.66 -12.57
CA GLN A 17 -3.67 0.47 -12.99
C GLN A 17 -3.64 -0.58 -11.89
N ILE A 18 -4.40 -0.34 -10.82
CA ILE A 18 -4.30 -1.13 -9.59
C ILE A 18 -4.80 -2.57 -9.79
N ALA A 19 -5.88 -2.79 -10.54
CA ALA A 19 -6.39 -4.12 -10.84
C ALA A 19 -5.37 -4.99 -11.61
N ASP A 20 -4.74 -4.43 -12.65
CA ASP A 20 -3.68 -5.11 -13.40
C ASP A 20 -2.47 -5.42 -12.51
N ALA A 21 -2.10 -4.51 -11.60
CA ALA A 21 -1.01 -4.72 -10.65
C ALA A 21 -1.30 -5.84 -9.63
N ILE A 22 -2.54 -5.93 -9.13
CA ILE A 22 -2.97 -7.01 -8.22
C ILE A 22 -2.92 -8.35 -8.94
N ALA A 23 -3.48 -8.43 -10.15
CA ALA A 23 -3.47 -9.66 -10.95
C ALA A 23 -2.05 -10.17 -11.20
N ASP A 24 -1.12 -9.28 -11.58
CA ASP A 24 0.28 -9.62 -11.78
C ASP A 24 0.96 -10.11 -10.49
N CYS A 25 0.64 -9.51 -9.34
CA CYS A 25 1.17 -9.99 -8.06
C CYS A 25 0.60 -11.36 -7.70
N SER A 26 -0.69 -11.63 -7.95
CA SER A 26 -1.30 -12.95 -7.71
C SER A 26 -0.65 -14.03 -8.56
N VAL A 27 -0.38 -13.76 -9.84
CA VAL A 27 0.39 -14.69 -10.68
C VAL A 27 1.81 -14.88 -10.16
N ALA A 28 2.50 -13.81 -9.73
CA ALA A 28 3.85 -13.92 -9.19
C ALA A 28 3.91 -14.79 -7.92
N ILE A 29 2.88 -14.68 -7.07
CA ILE A 29 2.76 -15.43 -5.81
C ILE A 29 2.39 -16.88 -6.06
N ALA A 30 1.49 -17.15 -7.01
CA ALA A 30 1.14 -18.53 -7.37
C ALA A 30 2.35 -19.27 -7.98
N LEU A 31 3.20 -18.56 -8.74
CA LEU A 31 4.45 -19.11 -9.27
C LEU A 31 5.55 -19.30 -8.21
N ASP A 32 5.61 -18.42 -7.20
CA ASP A 32 6.56 -18.50 -6.08
C ASP A 32 5.90 -18.00 -4.80
N GLY A 33 5.40 -18.94 -4.01
CA GLY A 33 4.72 -18.65 -2.73
C GLY A 33 5.63 -18.05 -1.67
N SER A 34 6.95 -18.16 -1.82
CA SER A 34 7.95 -17.59 -0.91
C SER A 34 8.42 -16.19 -1.34
N TYR A 35 7.85 -15.64 -2.41
CA TYR A 35 8.32 -14.38 -2.97
C TYR A 35 7.86 -13.16 -2.17
N ALA A 36 8.57 -12.85 -1.10
CA ALA A 36 8.25 -11.79 -0.15
C ALA A 36 7.96 -10.42 -0.80
N LYS A 37 8.68 -10.06 -1.88
CA LYS A 37 8.45 -8.78 -2.58
C LYS A 37 7.09 -8.72 -3.27
N ALA A 38 6.64 -9.80 -3.91
CA ALA A 38 5.33 -9.84 -4.56
C ALA A 38 4.20 -9.81 -3.52
N ILE A 39 4.34 -10.57 -2.42
CA ILE A 39 3.39 -10.56 -1.31
C ILE A 39 3.28 -9.17 -0.69
N SER A 40 4.41 -8.54 -0.38
CA SER A 40 4.45 -7.17 0.18
C SER A 40 3.82 -6.13 -0.77
N ARG A 41 4.06 -6.28 -2.08
CA ARG A 41 3.47 -5.40 -3.10
C ARG A 41 1.96 -5.59 -3.18
N ARG A 42 1.47 -6.84 -3.20
CA ARG A 42 0.03 -7.14 -3.21
C ARG A 42 -0.67 -6.62 -1.96
N ALA A 43 -0.10 -6.84 -0.77
CA ALA A 43 -0.61 -6.26 0.48
C ALA A 43 -0.73 -4.73 0.39
N THR A 44 0.27 -4.06 -0.19
CA THR A 44 0.24 -2.60 -0.37
C THR A 44 -0.85 -2.16 -1.33
N LEU A 45 -1.06 -2.87 -2.44
CA LEU A 45 -2.12 -2.56 -3.40
C LEU A 45 -3.51 -2.79 -2.80
N LEU A 46 -3.69 -3.87 -2.03
CA LEU A 46 -4.94 -4.17 -1.34
C LEU A 46 -5.24 -3.15 -0.23
N GLU A 47 -4.22 -2.69 0.50
CA GLU A 47 -4.35 -1.56 1.44
C GLU A 47 -4.80 -0.26 0.75
N MET A 48 -4.30 0.01 -0.46
CA MET A 48 -4.72 1.16 -1.26
C MET A 48 -6.19 1.03 -1.69
N VAL A 49 -6.60 -0.17 -2.12
CA VAL A 49 -7.99 -0.48 -2.50
C VAL A 49 -8.92 -0.60 -1.29
N ARG A 50 -8.37 -0.67 -0.08
CA ARG A 50 -9.08 -0.85 1.20
C ARG A 50 -9.73 -2.22 1.35
N ASP A 51 -9.22 -3.21 0.62
CA ASP A 51 -9.50 -4.63 0.89
C ASP A 51 -8.60 -5.10 2.04
N TYR A 52 -8.98 -4.69 3.25
CA TYR A 52 -8.20 -4.96 4.46
C TYR A 52 -8.20 -6.44 4.85
N GLU A 53 -9.25 -7.18 4.48
CA GLU A 53 -9.35 -8.62 4.72
C GLU A 53 -8.22 -9.35 3.98
N GLN A 54 -8.14 -9.17 2.66
CA GLN A 54 -7.09 -9.82 1.86
C GLN A 54 -5.69 -9.26 2.19
N ALA A 55 -5.58 -7.96 2.47
CA ALA A 55 -4.31 -7.36 2.88
C ALA A 55 -3.77 -8.00 4.18
N SER A 56 -4.65 -8.28 5.15
CA SER A 56 -4.25 -8.92 6.42
C SER A 56 -3.71 -10.34 6.18
N CYS A 57 -4.34 -11.11 5.29
CA CYS A 57 -3.88 -12.44 4.89
C CYS A 57 -2.50 -12.39 4.24
N ASP A 58 -2.28 -11.44 3.32
CA ASP A 58 -0.98 -11.27 2.67
C ASP A 58 0.11 -10.82 3.65
N LEU A 59 -0.20 -9.93 4.59
CA LEU A 59 0.76 -9.51 5.62
C LEU A 59 1.12 -10.66 6.57
N LYS A 60 0.14 -11.48 6.97
CA LYS A 60 0.40 -12.70 7.78
C LYS A 60 1.33 -13.65 7.04
N ARG A 61 1.07 -13.91 5.75
CA ARG A 61 1.95 -14.74 4.92
C ARG A 61 3.33 -14.12 4.76
N LEU A 62 3.43 -12.80 4.54
CA LEU A 62 4.70 -12.10 4.43
C LEU A 62 5.54 -12.25 5.71
N ILE A 63 4.93 -12.13 6.88
CA ILE A 63 5.62 -12.30 8.17
C ILE A 63 6.18 -13.72 8.28
N ALA A 64 5.37 -14.74 7.97
CA ALA A 64 5.81 -16.13 8.00
C ALA A 64 7.00 -16.38 7.06
N VAL A 65 6.94 -15.87 5.82
CA VAL A 65 8.03 -15.98 4.84
C VAL A 65 9.31 -15.27 5.31
N LEU A 66 9.19 -14.11 5.94
CA LEU A 66 10.35 -13.37 6.45
C LEU A 66 11.00 -14.08 7.65
N GLU A 67 10.20 -14.73 8.49
CA GLU A 67 10.68 -15.52 9.63
C GLU A 67 11.39 -16.81 9.17
N THR A 68 10.86 -17.51 8.17
CA THR A 68 11.56 -18.68 7.61
C THR A 68 12.89 -18.28 6.98
N GLN A 69 12.91 -17.18 6.20
CA GLN A 69 14.14 -16.65 5.60
C GLN A 69 15.16 -16.13 6.62
N SER A 70 14.76 -15.68 7.81
CA SER A 70 15.72 -15.33 8.87
C SER A 70 16.30 -16.58 9.51
N ASN A 71 15.46 -17.56 9.85
CA ASN A 71 15.88 -18.80 10.51
C ASN A 71 16.84 -19.63 9.64
N GLU A 72 16.67 -19.61 8.31
CA GLU A 72 17.59 -20.28 7.37
C GLU A 72 18.95 -19.57 7.28
N ARG A 73 18.97 -18.23 7.36
CA ARG A 73 20.22 -17.45 7.37
C ARG A 73 21.00 -17.63 8.65
N ASP A 74 20.33 -17.72 9.79
CA ASP A 74 20.98 -17.95 11.09
C ASP A 74 21.65 -19.33 11.17
N LYS A 75 21.16 -20.33 10.41
CA LYS A 75 21.80 -21.65 10.28
C LYS A 75 23.04 -21.64 9.36
N GLN A 76 23.17 -20.64 8.48
CA GLN A 76 24.22 -20.56 7.46
C GLN A 76 25.29 -19.51 7.76
N SER A 77 25.16 -18.67 8.81
CA SER A 77 26.14 -17.61 9.11
C SER A 77 26.33 -17.28 10.59
N ASP A 78 27.59 -17.21 11.04
CA ASP A 78 28.02 -16.70 12.36
C ASP A 78 28.12 -15.16 12.43
N SER A 79 27.52 -14.42 11.48
CA SER A 79 27.72 -12.98 11.33
C SER A 79 26.44 -12.15 11.56
N PRO A 80 26.45 -11.19 12.52
CA PRO A 80 25.25 -10.47 12.91
C PRO A 80 25.00 -9.28 11.99
N ASN A 81 24.51 -9.53 10.77
CA ASN A 81 23.99 -8.48 9.89
C ASN A 81 22.48 -8.63 9.62
N GLY A 82 21.73 -9.06 10.65
CA GLY A 82 20.28 -9.33 10.60
C GLY A 82 19.36 -8.10 10.61
N SER A 83 19.92 -6.89 10.55
CA SER A 83 19.16 -5.66 10.85
C SER A 83 18.12 -5.27 9.78
N LYS A 84 18.26 -5.71 8.51
CA LYS A 84 17.27 -5.41 7.46
C LYS A 84 16.01 -6.29 7.54
N GLY A 85 16.17 -7.60 7.68
CA GLY A 85 15.04 -8.54 7.76
C GLY A 85 14.18 -8.29 9.01
N VAL A 86 14.81 -8.00 10.14
CA VAL A 86 14.11 -7.65 11.39
C VAL A 86 13.29 -6.37 11.24
N LYS A 87 13.81 -5.35 10.54
CA LYS A 87 13.07 -4.11 10.24
C LYS A 87 11.86 -4.37 9.35
N GLU A 88 12.02 -5.18 8.29
CA GLU A 88 10.93 -5.54 7.37
C GLU A 88 9.84 -6.34 8.07
N SER A 89 10.21 -7.33 8.91
CA SER A 89 9.26 -8.11 9.72
C SER A 89 8.52 -7.24 10.74
N ARG A 90 9.23 -6.35 11.45
CA ARG A 90 8.61 -5.39 12.38
C ARG A 90 7.64 -4.46 11.66
N GLN A 91 8.01 -3.96 10.48
CA GLN A 91 7.14 -3.12 9.67
C GLN A 91 5.90 -3.87 9.20
N ALA A 92 6.05 -5.13 8.77
CA ALA A 92 4.92 -5.97 8.36
C ALA A 92 3.94 -6.22 9.52
N ARG A 93 4.45 -6.48 10.73
CA ARG A 93 3.60 -6.61 11.94
C ARG A 93 2.86 -5.32 12.29
N GLN A 94 3.52 -4.18 12.19
CA GLN A 94 2.88 -2.89 12.44
C GLN A 94 1.77 -2.61 11.41
N ARG A 95 2.02 -2.90 10.13
CA ARG A 95 1.00 -2.82 9.08
C ARG A 95 -0.17 -3.76 9.35
N LEU A 96 0.10 -4.98 9.79
CA LEU A 96 -0.95 -5.97 10.09
C LEU A 96 -1.93 -5.44 11.15
N LEU A 97 -1.40 -4.92 12.27
CA LEU A 97 -2.23 -4.34 13.32
C LEU A 97 -3.10 -3.18 12.79
N SER A 98 -2.49 -2.28 12.01
CA SER A 98 -3.22 -1.18 11.40
C SER A 98 -4.31 -1.66 10.42
N VAL A 99 -4.05 -2.71 9.64
CA VAL A 99 -4.99 -3.26 8.68
C VAL A 99 -6.16 -3.96 9.38
N GLU A 100 -5.88 -4.76 10.42
CA GLU A 100 -6.93 -5.43 11.20
C GLU A 100 -7.86 -4.42 11.90
N ASP A 101 -7.34 -3.29 12.37
CA ASP A 101 -8.17 -2.24 12.95
C ASP A 101 -9.01 -1.49 11.91
N GLN A 102 -8.56 -1.38 10.66
CA GLN A 102 -9.36 -0.82 9.56
C GLN A 102 -10.41 -1.81 9.05
N ALA A 103 -10.10 -3.11 9.05
CA ALA A 103 -11.05 -4.18 8.77
C ALA A 103 -12.23 -4.14 9.75
N LYS A 104 -11.95 -4.02 11.06
CA LYS A 104 -13.00 -3.85 12.10
C LYS A 104 -13.89 -2.62 11.90
N LYS A 105 -13.36 -1.56 11.28
CA LYS A 105 -14.13 -0.34 10.99
C LYS A 105 -15.09 -0.49 9.80
N GLY A 106 -15.04 -1.61 9.06
CA GLY A 106 -15.95 -1.87 7.95
C GLY A 106 -15.86 -0.81 6.85
N THR A 107 -14.66 -0.31 6.60
CA THR A 107 -14.44 0.79 5.68
C THR A 107 -14.63 0.30 4.23
N PRO A 108 -15.52 0.92 3.41
CA PRO A 108 -15.84 0.41 2.07
C PRO A 108 -14.64 0.45 1.13
N LEU A 109 -14.68 -0.30 0.03
CA LEU A 109 -13.60 -0.34 -0.97
C LEU A 109 -13.41 1.01 -1.67
N ASP A 110 -12.20 1.29 -2.13
CA ASP A 110 -11.92 2.43 -3.01
C ASP A 110 -12.33 2.13 -4.46
N VAL A 111 -13.58 2.43 -4.80
CA VAL A 111 -14.17 2.07 -6.11
C VAL A 111 -13.49 2.79 -7.30
N TYR A 112 -12.91 3.97 -7.09
CA TYR A 112 -12.21 4.71 -8.14
C TYR A 112 -10.85 4.10 -8.45
N LEU A 113 -10.10 3.73 -7.41
CA LEU A 113 -8.80 3.06 -7.57
C LEU A 113 -8.94 1.67 -8.20
N ILE A 114 -9.99 0.92 -7.89
CA ILE A 114 -10.25 -0.41 -8.48
C ILE A 114 -10.39 -0.31 -10.01
N LEU A 115 -11.18 0.64 -10.49
CA LEU A 115 -11.41 0.84 -11.93
C LEU A 115 -10.31 1.65 -12.62
N GLY A 116 -9.39 2.26 -11.86
CA GLY A 116 -8.29 3.07 -12.39
C GLY A 116 -8.77 4.38 -13.02
N ILE A 117 -9.85 4.96 -12.48
CA ILE A 117 -10.49 6.18 -12.97
C ILE A 117 -10.49 7.25 -11.88
N LYS A 118 -10.72 8.50 -12.26
CA LYS A 118 -10.81 9.65 -11.35
C LYS A 118 -12.26 9.98 -11.05
N SER A 119 -12.51 10.67 -9.93
CA SER A 119 -13.84 11.17 -9.57
C SER A 119 -14.41 12.19 -10.56
N ALA A 120 -13.58 12.81 -11.41
CA ALA A 120 -14.01 13.73 -12.45
C ALA A 120 -14.47 13.05 -13.75
N ASP A 121 -14.28 11.74 -13.90
CA ASP A 121 -14.55 11.03 -15.15
C ASP A 121 -16.06 10.89 -15.42
N THR A 122 -16.43 10.86 -16.70
CA THR A 122 -17.83 10.78 -17.13
C THR A 122 -18.41 9.37 -16.99
N ALA A 123 -19.74 9.24 -16.95
CA ALA A 123 -20.41 7.94 -16.93
C ALA A 123 -20.02 7.03 -18.11
N THR A 124 -19.70 7.61 -19.27
CA THR A 124 -19.26 6.83 -20.44
C THR A 124 -17.87 6.24 -20.24
N ASP A 125 -16.97 6.96 -19.58
CA ASP A 125 -15.61 6.52 -19.29
C ASP A 125 -15.61 5.45 -18.19
N ILE A 126 -16.48 5.60 -17.18
CA ILE A 126 -16.73 4.55 -16.17
C ILE A 126 -17.14 3.23 -16.85
N LYS A 127 -18.11 3.29 -17.77
CA LYS A 127 -18.60 2.10 -18.48
C LYS A 127 -17.51 1.47 -19.35
N LYS A 128 -16.72 2.29 -20.05
CA LYS A 128 -15.57 1.81 -20.87
C LYS A 128 -14.50 1.17 -19.99
N ALA A 129 -14.14 1.79 -18.87
CA ALA A 129 -13.15 1.28 -17.94
C ALA A 129 -13.59 -0.06 -17.34
N TYR A 130 -14.84 -0.16 -16.89
CA TYR A 130 -15.42 -1.41 -16.41
C TYR A 130 -15.37 -2.51 -17.47
N HIS A 131 -15.83 -2.25 -18.70
CA HIS A 131 -15.84 -3.25 -19.76
C HIS A 131 -14.43 -3.75 -20.08
N LYS A 132 -13.45 -2.83 -20.15
CA LYS A 132 -12.05 -3.17 -20.35
C LYS A 132 -11.49 -4.02 -19.19
N ALA A 133 -11.76 -3.63 -17.94
CA ALA A 133 -11.27 -4.35 -16.76
C ALA A 133 -11.90 -5.76 -16.65
N ALA A 134 -13.21 -5.86 -16.86
CA ALA A 134 -13.95 -7.13 -16.84
C ALA A 134 -13.43 -8.13 -17.87
N LEU A 135 -13.16 -7.70 -19.11
CA LEU A 135 -12.62 -8.58 -20.16
C LEU A 135 -11.16 -9.00 -19.91
N ARG A 136 -10.38 -8.16 -19.24
CA ARG A 136 -8.98 -8.46 -18.91
C ARG A 136 -8.86 -9.44 -17.74
N HIS A 137 -9.67 -9.23 -16.70
CA HIS A 137 -9.61 -9.96 -15.45
C HIS A 137 -10.71 -11.01 -15.30
N HIS A 138 -11.33 -11.44 -16.41
CA HIS A 138 -12.29 -12.53 -16.37
C HIS A 138 -11.58 -13.83 -15.90
N PRO A 139 -12.14 -14.56 -14.92
CA PRO A 139 -11.45 -15.69 -14.29
C PRO A 139 -11.14 -16.83 -15.27
N ASP A 140 -12.00 -17.05 -16.28
CA ASP A 140 -11.77 -18.05 -17.35
C ASP A 140 -10.47 -17.77 -18.13
N LYS A 141 -10.18 -16.50 -18.43
CA LYS A 141 -8.99 -16.11 -19.19
C LYS A 141 -7.71 -16.24 -18.35
N ALA A 142 -7.81 -16.02 -17.04
CA ALA A 142 -6.68 -16.12 -16.13
C ALA A 142 -6.17 -17.56 -16.00
N GLY A 143 -7.09 -18.54 -15.91
CA GLY A 143 -6.73 -19.96 -15.88
C GLY A 143 -6.13 -20.47 -17.20
N GLN A 144 -6.68 -20.01 -18.34
CA GLN A 144 -6.20 -20.41 -19.68
C GLN A 144 -4.77 -19.95 -19.97
N LEU A 145 -4.33 -18.80 -19.44
CA LEU A 145 -2.98 -18.29 -19.67
C LEU A 145 -1.88 -19.21 -19.11
N LEU A 146 -2.19 -20.02 -18.10
CA LEU A 146 -1.25 -20.94 -17.47
C LEU A 146 -1.43 -22.39 -17.93
N ALA A 147 -2.63 -22.78 -18.37
CA ALA A 147 -2.95 -24.12 -18.87
C ALA A 147 -2.22 -24.51 -20.17
N ARG A 148 -1.63 -23.55 -20.91
CA ARG A 148 -0.87 -23.86 -22.14
C ARG A 148 0.41 -24.68 -21.89
N ASN A 149 0.85 -24.82 -20.64
CA ASN A 149 2.06 -25.55 -20.24
C ASN A 149 1.79 -26.99 -19.74
N GLU A 150 0.60 -27.55 -19.94
CA GLU A 150 0.19 -28.89 -19.44
C GLU A 150 0.93 -30.11 -20.04
N VAL A 151 1.93 -29.92 -20.90
CA VAL A 151 2.66 -31.03 -21.55
C VAL A 151 3.83 -31.48 -20.65
N GLY A 152 3.54 -32.20 -19.55
CA GLY A 152 4.56 -32.83 -18.69
C GLY A 152 4.06 -33.33 -17.33
N ASP A 153 4.95 -34.04 -16.59
CA ASP A 153 4.73 -34.52 -15.21
C ASP A 153 4.46 -33.37 -14.20
N ASP A 154 4.87 -32.15 -14.56
CA ASP A 154 4.56 -30.90 -13.84
C ASP A 154 3.10 -30.42 -13.98
N GLY A 155 2.26 -31.14 -14.73
CA GLY A 155 0.87 -30.76 -15.01
C GLY A 155 0.02 -30.57 -13.74
N GLN A 156 0.30 -31.32 -12.68
CA GLN A 156 -0.39 -31.17 -11.39
C GLN A 156 -0.05 -29.84 -10.71
N VAL A 157 1.24 -29.45 -10.72
CA VAL A 157 1.70 -28.17 -10.16
C VAL A 157 1.08 -27.01 -10.94
N TRP A 158 1.08 -27.07 -12.27
CA TRP A 158 0.45 -26.04 -13.09
C TRP A 158 -1.07 -25.94 -12.88
N LYS A 159 -1.74 -27.05 -12.61
CA LYS A 159 -3.17 -27.08 -12.29
C LYS A 159 -3.46 -26.39 -10.95
N GLU A 160 -2.63 -26.62 -9.93
CA GLU A 160 -2.74 -25.96 -8.63
C GLU A 160 -2.51 -24.45 -8.75
N ILE A 161 -1.44 -24.04 -9.44
CA ILE A 161 -1.13 -22.62 -9.72
C ILE A 161 -2.29 -21.98 -10.49
N SER A 162 -2.81 -22.63 -11.52
CA SER A 162 -3.96 -22.15 -12.31
C SER A 162 -5.20 -21.99 -11.44
N GLN A 163 -5.46 -22.93 -10.54
CA GLN A 163 -6.59 -22.86 -9.61
C GLN A 163 -6.45 -21.72 -8.60
N GLU A 164 -5.24 -21.46 -8.09
CA GLU A 164 -5.00 -20.30 -7.21
C GLU A 164 -5.21 -18.98 -7.93
N VAL A 165 -4.64 -18.85 -9.14
CA VAL A 165 -4.81 -17.65 -9.97
C VAL A 165 -6.27 -17.44 -10.36
N TYR A 166 -7.02 -18.50 -10.62
CA TYR A 166 -8.47 -18.43 -10.88
C TYR A 166 -9.22 -17.86 -9.66
N LYS A 167 -8.94 -18.36 -8.45
CA LYS A 167 -9.57 -17.87 -7.21
C LYS A 167 -9.29 -16.39 -6.98
N ASP A 168 -8.06 -15.95 -7.21
CA ASP A 168 -7.68 -14.55 -7.05
C ASP A 168 -8.29 -13.67 -8.16
N ALA A 169 -8.37 -14.16 -9.39
CA ALA A 169 -9.04 -13.47 -10.50
C ALA A 169 -10.56 -13.32 -10.26
N ASP A 170 -11.23 -14.34 -9.72
CA ASP A 170 -12.65 -14.29 -9.38
C ASP A 170 -12.94 -13.22 -8.31
N LYS A 171 -12.12 -13.13 -7.26
CA LYS A 171 -12.21 -12.07 -6.25
C LYS A 171 -12.00 -10.68 -6.87
N LEU A 172 -10.97 -10.54 -7.71
CA LEU A 172 -10.71 -9.28 -8.40
C LEU A 172 -11.88 -8.87 -9.30
N PHE A 173 -12.47 -9.82 -10.02
CA PHE A 173 -13.64 -9.59 -10.87
C PHE A 173 -14.86 -9.14 -10.05
N LYS A 174 -15.10 -9.74 -8.88
CA LYS A 174 -16.15 -9.31 -7.95
C LYS A 174 -15.93 -7.88 -7.47
N MET A 175 -14.70 -7.50 -7.08
CA MET A 175 -14.36 -6.12 -6.70
C MET A 175 -14.61 -5.12 -7.84
N ILE A 176 -14.23 -5.49 -9.07
CA ILE A 176 -14.49 -4.67 -10.27
C ILE A 176 -16.00 -4.48 -10.49
N GLY A 177 -16.79 -5.55 -10.29
CA GLY A 177 -18.24 -5.52 -10.37
C GLY A 177 -18.88 -4.62 -9.32
N GLU A 178 -18.45 -4.73 -8.07
CA GLU A 178 -18.91 -3.89 -6.95
C GLU A 178 -18.60 -2.40 -7.21
N ALA A 179 -17.39 -2.09 -7.66
CA ALA A 179 -17.00 -0.72 -8.00
C ALA A 179 -17.91 -0.13 -9.09
N TYR A 180 -18.21 -0.90 -10.13
CA TYR A 180 -19.14 -0.45 -11.17
C TYR A 180 -20.58 -0.33 -10.66
N ALA A 181 -21.04 -1.21 -9.77
CA ALA A 181 -22.39 -1.14 -9.19
C ALA A 181 -22.62 0.14 -8.37
N VAL A 182 -21.57 0.69 -7.75
CA VAL A 182 -21.61 1.97 -7.03
C VAL A 182 -21.52 3.15 -8.01
N LEU A 183 -20.58 3.10 -8.98
CA LEU A 183 -20.31 4.25 -9.85
C LEU A 183 -21.27 4.40 -11.05
N SER A 184 -21.98 3.34 -11.43
CA SER A 184 -22.93 3.37 -12.55
C SER A 184 -24.22 4.12 -12.24
N ASP A 185 -24.64 4.14 -10.97
CA ASP A 185 -25.81 4.87 -10.51
C ASP A 185 -25.39 6.26 -9.99
N PRO A 186 -25.90 7.37 -10.57
CA PRO A 186 -25.58 8.71 -10.12
C PRO A 186 -25.87 8.97 -8.64
N ALA A 187 -26.94 8.38 -8.09
CA ALA A 187 -27.30 8.56 -6.69
C ALA A 187 -26.28 7.91 -5.76
N LYS A 188 -25.92 6.64 -6.04
CA LYS A 188 -24.90 5.90 -5.27
C LYS A 188 -23.51 6.50 -5.41
N ARG A 189 -23.16 6.98 -6.60
CA ARG A 189 -21.91 7.71 -6.83
C ARG A 189 -21.83 8.96 -5.97
N SER A 190 -22.90 9.77 -5.94
CA SER A 190 -22.94 10.99 -5.12
C SER A 190 -22.86 10.68 -3.62
N GLU A 191 -23.52 9.63 -3.15
CA GLU A 191 -23.44 9.19 -1.76
C GLU A 191 -22.01 8.76 -1.39
N TYR A 192 -21.38 7.96 -2.24
CA TYR A 192 -19.99 7.54 -2.07
C TYR A 192 -19.01 8.73 -2.05
N ASP A 193 -19.19 9.69 -2.96
CA ASP A 193 -18.36 10.90 -3.02
C ASP A 193 -18.49 11.75 -1.74
N LEU A 194 -19.71 11.89 -1.21
CA LEU A 194 -19.95 12.59 0.05
C LEU A 194 -19.27 11.89 1.24
N GLU A 195 -19.41 10.57 1.34
CA GLU A 195 -18.75 9.79 2.40
C GLU A 195 -17.22 9.88 2.30
N GLU A 196 -16.66 9.84 1.10
CA GLU A 196 -15.23 10.02 0.87
C GLU A 196 -14.74 11.39 1.34
N ASP A 197 -15.51 12.44 1.08
CA ASP A 197 -15.13 13.79 1.50
C ASP A 197 -15.23 13.97 3.02
N ILE A 198 -16.25 13.39 3.67
CA ILE A 198 -16.33 13.32 5.14
C ILE A 198 -15.10 12.58 5.69
N ARG A 199 -14.74 11.44 5.10
CA ARG A 199 -13.58 10.63 5.50
C ARG A 199 -12.27 11.40 5.37
N LYS A 200 -12.09 12.16 4.28
CA LYS A 200 -10.91 13.04 4.08
C LYS A 200 -10.87 14.16 5.11
N ALA A 201 -12.01 14.79 5.41
CA ALA A 201 -12.10 15.84 6.42
C ALA A 201 -11.74 15.33 7.84
N CYS A 202 -12.25 14.16 8.24
CA CYS A 202 -11.91 13.53 9.53
C CYS A 202 -10.41 13.19 9.64
N LYS A 203 -9.76 12.77 8.53
CA LYS A 203 -8.32 12.50 8.50
C LYS A 203 -7.49 13.79 8.68
N LEU A 204 -7.95 14.92 8.13
CA LEU A 204 -7.25 16.20 8.25
C LEU A 204 -7.31 16.73 9.68
N ASN A 205 -8.46 16.63 10.34
CA ASN A 205 -8.66 17.09 11.72
C ASN A 205 -7.84 16.30 12.74
N ASN A 206 -7.68 14.98 12.55
CA ASN A 206 -6.83 14.15 13.41
C ASN A 206 -5.32 14.43 13.26
N ARG A 207 -4.87 15.01 12.14
CA ARG A 207 -3.46 15.39 11.93
C ARG A 207 -3.12 16.81 12.41
N GLY A 208 -4.12 17.66 12.64
CA GLY A 208 -3.97 19.00 13.21
C GLY A 208 -3.92 19.07 14.74
N GLY A 209 -4.14 17.95 15.42
CA GLY A 209 -4.20 17.84 16.89
C GLY A 209 -2.84 17.71 17.59
N THR A 210 -1.84 18.50 17.20
CA THR A 210 -0.66 18.75 18.06
C THR A 210 -0.55 20.24 18.33
N SER A 211 -1.61 20.85 18.87
CA SER A 211 -1.51 22.16 19.50
C SER A 211 -1.35 21.98 21.00
N ARG A 212 -0.21 22.50 21.48
CA ARG A 212 0.27 22.61 22.85
C ARG A 212 -0.86 22.63 23.88
N ARG A 213 -0.83 21.70 24.84
CA ARG A 213 -1.51 21.86 26.12
C ARG A 213 -0.88 23.08 26.81
N SER A 214 -1.56 24.23 26.71
CA SER A 214 -1.35 25.36 27.60
C SER A 214 -1.87 24.94 28.97
N SER A 215 -0.97 24.55 29.86
CA SER A 215 -1.27 24.23 31.25
C SER A 215 -1.60 25.51 32.01
N ASP A 216 -2.81 25.50 32.55
CA ASP A 216 -3.18 26.01 33.87
C ASP A 216 -3.24 27.51 34.09
N ALA A 217 -4.49 27.96 34.21
CA ALA A 217 -4.88 29.17 34.90
C ALA A 217 -5.53 28.81 36.25
N TYR A 218 -5.16 29.62 37.25
CA TYR A 218 -5.84 29.96 38.51
C TYR A 218 -5.42 29.25 39.82
N GLY A 219 -4.91 30.07 40.77
CA GLY A 219 -4.79 29.73 42.19
C GLY A 219 -4.05 30.82 43.01
N PHE A 220 -4.80 31.61 43.77
CA PHE A 220 -4.40 32.75 44.62
C PHE A 220 -3.37 32.43 45.74
N GLY A 221 -2.53 33.42 46.13
CA GLY A 221 -2.18 33.63 47.55
C GLY A 221 -0.74 33.99 47.95
N ARG A 222 -0.52 35.29 48.20
CA ARG A 222 0.40 35.96 49.17
C ARG A 222 1.85 36.37 48.80
N PRO A 223 2.35 37.47 49.43
CA PRO A 223 3.53 38.22 49.00
C PRO A 223 4.72 38.18 49.99
N CYS A 224 5.96 38.28 49.49
CA CYS A 224 7.07 38.92 50.21
C CYS A 224 8.33 39.12 49.34
N ASP A 225 8.94 40.29 49.53
CA ASP A 225 10.36 40.64 49.47
C ASP A 225 11.22 40.29 48.25
N GLY A 226 11.54 41.36 47.50
CA GLY A 226 12.88 41.93 47.62
C GLY A 226 14.00 41.41 46.71
N TYR A 227 14.65 42.38 46.07
CA TYR A 227 16.07 42.43 45.69
C TYR A 227 16.52 41.91 44.31
N LYS A 228 16.89 42.90 43.48
CA LYS A 228 18.11 43.01 42.66
C LYS A 228 18.20 42.28 41.29
N SER A 229 18.18 43.08 40.23
CA SER A 229 19.08 42.96 39.06
C SER A 229 20.54 43.24 39.49
N PRO A 230 21.64 43.04 38.69
CA PRO A 230 21.69 42.96 37.22
C PRO A 230 22.80 42.05 36.58
N SER A 231 22.77 42.04 35.22
CA SER A 231 23.90 42.07 34.27
C SER A 231 24.81 40.85 33.98
N ASP A 232 25.10 40.75 32.67
CA ASP A 232 26.35 40.33 32.01
C ASP A 232 26.63 38.85 31.66
N ARG A 233 26.51 38.53 30.36
CA ARG A 233 27.60 38.11 29.42
C ARG A 233 26.99 37.29 28.27
N ASN A 234 26.96 37.83 27.05
CA ASN A 234 28.02 37.90 26.04
C ASN A 234 28.08 36.68 25.08
N SER A 235 27.83 37.01 23.80
CA SER A 235 28.18 36.36 22.52
C SER A 235 28.72 34.92 22.48
N ASN A 236 28.13 34.08 21.62
CA ASN A 236 28.86 33.67 20.41
C ASN A 236 27.99 33.14 19.26
N ARG A 237 28.37 33.55 18.05
CA ARG A 237 27.83 33.20 16.74
C ARG A 237 28.09 31.73 16.38
N ARG A 238 27.23 31.13 15.54
CA ARG A 238 27.63 30.63 14.20
C ARG A 238 26.43 30.12 13.38
N ASN A 239 26.23 30.80 12.25
CA ASN A 239 25.48 30.35 11.07
C ASN A 239 26.14 29.11 10.45
N GLY A 240 25.32 28.19 9.91
CA GLY A 240 25.73 27.18 8.95
C GLY A 240 24.60 26.94 7.96
N ARG A 241 24.67 27.61 6.80
CA ARG A 241 23.72 27.55 5.69
C ARG A 241 24.03 26.39 4.75
N ASP A 242 22.95 25.84 4.21
CA ASP A 242 22.81 24.79 3.23
C ASP A 242 23.65 24.98 1.95
N HIS A 243 24.16 23.87 1.41
CA HIS A 243 24.73 23.78 0.07
C HIS A 243 24.14 22.55 -0.66
N TRP A 244 23.17 22.80 -1.54
CA TRP A 244 22.75 21.85 -2.58
C TRP A 244 23.41 22.28 -3.90
N LYS A 245 24.26 21.42 -4.47
CA LYS A 245 24.85 21.62 -5.79
C LYS A 245 24.03 20.88 -6.85
N THR A 246 23.49 21.64 -7.79
CA THR A 246 22.98 21.19 -9.08
C THR A 246 24.15 20.98 -10.05
N TYR A 247 24.09 19.94 -10.88
CA TYR A 247 24.99 19.76 -12.03
C TYR A 247 24.20 20.01 -13.31
N GLY A 248 24.56 21.08 -14.02
CA GLY A 248 24.12 21.42 -15.37
C GLY A 248 25.34 21.72 -16.24
N HIS A 249 25.29 21.22 -17.47
CA HIS A 249 26.18 21.24 -18.64
C HIS A 249 27.20 22.40 -18.78
N SER A 250 28.36 22.24 -19.42
CA SER A 250 28.50 22.43 -20.88
C SER A 250 29.98 22.43 -21.41
N TYR A 251 30.20 21.74 -22.55
CA TYR A 251 31.05 22.01 -23.74
C TYR A 251 32.59 22.26 -23.72
N SER A 252 33.31 21.55 -24.63
CA SER A 252 34.13 22.06 -25.77
C SER A 252 35.12 20.97 -26.26
N ARG A 253 35.03 20.43 -27.48
CA ARG A 253 35.56 20.91 -28.79
C ARG A 253 37.09 21.09 -28.80
N TRP A 254 37.81 20.09 -29.33
CA TRP A 254 39.02 20.19 -30.17
C TRP A 254 39.03 19.00 -31.12
#